data_AF-A0A3M1XQ40-F1
#
_entry.id   AF-A0A3M1XQ40-F1
#
_cell.length_a   1.000
_cell.length_b   1.000
_cell.length_c   1.000
_cell.angle_alpha   90.00
_cell.angle_beta   90.00
_cell.angle_gamma   90.00
#
_symmetry.space_group_name_H-M   'P 1'
#
loop_
_entity.id
_entity.type
_entity.pdbx_description
1 polymer ?
#
loop_
_entity_poly.entity_id
_entity_poly.type
_entity_poly.pdbx_seq_one_letter_code
_entity_poly.pdbx_strand_id
1 'polypeptide(L)'
;MEKPGYWSLTLECGVELDELITAFLFRHSCRGTYRQGDRLIGCFPSFDTAEACLEELRKSPFLKGYRFKALGIERIAIKPWDSLWKHSLKPIEVGDSLVVVAPWHKYSGDRIKIIIE
;
A
#
# COMPACT_ATOMS: atom_id res chain seq x y z
N MET A 1 17.70 -18.22 -1.22
CA MET A 1 17.02 -17.26 -0.33
C MET A 1 15.72 -16.85 -0.98
N GLU A 2 14.59 -17.01 -0.30
CA GLU A 2 13.33 -16.44 -0.77
C GLU A 2 13.42 -14.90 -0.79
N LYS A 3 12.81 -14.26 -1.79
CA LYS A 3 12.75 -12.80 -1.84
C LYS A 3 11.92 -12.27 -0.65
N PRO A 4 12.31 -11.15 -0.03
CA PRO A 4 11.53 -10.55 1.05
C PRO A 4 10.12 -10.21 0.54
N GLY A 5 9.11 -10.44 1.38
CA GLY A 5 7.70 -10.33 1.00
C GLY A 5 6.79 -10.14 2.21
N TYR A 6 5.53 -9.85 1.94
CA TYR A 6 4.45 -9.81 2.91
C TYR A 6 3.25 -10.60 2.37
N TRP A 7 2.25 -10.83 3.21
CA TRP A 7 1.01 -11.50 2.83
C TRP A 7 -0.12 -10.49 2.74
N SER A 8 -0.93 -10.58 1.71
CA SER A 8 -2.09 -9.71 1.50
C SER A 8 -3.37 -10.51 1.72
N LEU A 9 -4.29 -10.01 2.52
CA LEU A 9 -5.66 -10.49 2.60
C LEU A 9 -6.55 -9.51 1.83
N THR A 10 -7.20 -9.98 0.78
CA THR A 10 -8.07 -9.15 -0.07
C THR A 10 -9.53 -9.41 0.26
N LEU A 11 -10.27 -8.36 0.58
CA LEU A 11 -11.70 -8.36 0.87
C LEU A 11 -12.42 -7.47 -0.15
N GLU A 12 -13.48 -7.98 -0.76
CA GLU A 12 -14.43 -7.18 -1.54
C GLU A 12 -15.54 -6.70 -0.59
N CYS A 13 -15.68 -5.39 -0.42
CA CYS A 13 -16.62 -4.79 0.51
C CYS A 13 -16.98 -3.34 0.14
N GLY A 14 -18.15 -2.89 0.60
CA GLY A 14 -18.58 -1.49 0.42
C GLY A 14 -17.69 -0.50 1.17
N VAL A 15 -17.74 0.77 0.76
CA VAL A 15 -16.88 1.84 1.33
C VAL A 15 -17.23 2.20 2.76
N GLU A 16 -18.50 2.02 3.10
CA GLU A 16 -19.06 2.22 4.41
C GLU A 16 -18.48 1.29 5.48
N LEU A 17 -17.80 0.21 5.07
CA LEU A 17 -17.21 -0.77 5.98
C LEU A 17 -15.72 -0.56 6.23
N ASP A 18 -15.09 0.43 5.58
CA ASP A 18 -13.64 0.59 5.61
C ASP A 18 -13.10 0.78 7.01
N GLU A 19 -13.67 1.72 7.77
CA GLU A 19 -13.19 2.00 9.12
C GLU A 19 -13.36 0.78 10.01
N LEU A 20 -14.51 0.10 9.92
CA LEU A 20 -14.84 -1.06 10.74
C LEU A 20 -13.92 -2.25 10.44
N ILE A 21 -13.78 -2.61 9.16
CA ILE A 21 -12.94 -3.73 8.74
C ILE A 21 -11.48 -3.38 8.94
N THR A 22 -11.03 -2.17 8.62
CA THR A 22 -9.64 -1.74 8.84
C THR A 22 -9.27 -1.82 10.32
N ALA A 23 -10.13 -1.33 11.22
CA ALA A 23 -9.92 -1.46 12.66
C ALA A 23 -9.84 -2.92 13.11
N PHE A 24 -10.68 -3.80 12.53
CA PHE A 24 -10.59 -5.23 12.75
C PHE A 24 -9.25 -5.79 12.30
N LEU A 25 -8.84 -5.55 11.05
CA LEU A 25 -7.58 -6.05 10.49
C LEU A 25 -6.37 -5.63 11.35
N PHE A 26 -6.32 -4.37 11.79
CA PHE A 26 -5.23 -3.87 12.65
C PHE A 26 -5.14 -4.58 14.01
N ARG A 27 -6.26 -4.98 14.61
CA ARG A 27 -6.25 -5.78 15.85
C ARG A 27 -5.64 -7.17 15.65
N HIS A 28 -5.57 -7.65 14.40
CA HIS A 28 -5.05 -8.96 14.04
C HIS A 28 -3.68 -8.89 13.33
N SER A 29 -2.81 -7.96 13.73
CA SER A 29 -1.44 -7.83 13.22
C SER A 29 -1.29 -7.32 11.78
N CYS A 30 -2.37 -6.80 11.17
CA CYS A 30 -2.25 -6.05 9.92
C CYS A 30 -1.31 -4.85 10.13
N ARG A 31 -0.41 -4.59 9.19
CA ARG A 31 0.59 -3.51 9.24
C ARG A 31 0.18 -2.29 8.42
N GLY A 32 -0.84 -2.43 7.58
CA GLY A 32 -1.38 -1.36 6.77
C GLY A 32 -2.51 -1.87 5.89
N THR A 33 -3.44 -1.00 5.55
CA THR A 33 -4.51 -1.27 4.61
C THR A 33 -4.44 -0.26 3.46
N TYR A 34 -4.95 -0.65 2.30
CA TYR A 34 -5.19 0.27 1.20
C TYR A 34 -6.35 -0.24 0.36
N ARG A 35 -6.90 0.65 -0.45
CA ARG A 35 -8.05 0.35 -1.30
C ARG A 35 -7.67 0.28 -2.77
N GLN A 36 -8.28 -0.64 -3.48
CA GLN A 36 -8.23 -0.75 -4.93
C GLN A 36 -9.64 -1.02 -5.47
N GLY A 37 -10.36 0.03 -5.86
CA GLY A 37 -11.76 -0.08 -6.28
C GLY A 37 -12.67 -0.48 -5.10
N ASP A 38 -13.43 -1.56 -5.28
CA ASP A 38 -14.29 -2.18 -4.26
C ASP A 38 -13.55 -3.13 -3.31
N ARG A 39 -12.23 -3.21 -3.42
CA ARG A 39 -11.39 -4.10 -2.62
C ARG A 39 -10.64 -3.36 -1.53
N LEU A 40 -10.76 -3.86 -0.31
CA LEU A 40 -9.91 -3.50 0.83
C LEU A 40 -8.82 -4.58 0.98
N ILE A 41 -7.56 -4.16 0.94
CA ILE A 41 -6.41 -5.05 1.07
C ILE A 41 -5.70 -4.77 2.39
N GLY A 42 -5.54 -5.80 3.21
CA GLY A 42 -4.73 -5.76 4.44
C GLY A 42 -3.39 -6.46 4.25
N CYS A 43 -2.31 -5.86 4.76
CA CYS A 43 -0.94 -6.36 4.66
C CYS A 43 -0.47 -6.99 5.98
N PHE A 44 -0.06 -8.24 5.95
CA PHE A 44 0.32 -9.06 7.10
C PHE A 44 1.76 -9.55 7.00
N PRO A 45 2.47 -9.71 8.13
CA PRO A 45 3.86 -10.17 8.13
C PRO A 45 4.02 -11.66 7.81
N SER A 46 2.99 -12.48 8.03
CA SER A 46 3.00 -13.93 7.79
C SER A 46 1.67 -14.44 7.25
N PHE A 47 1.68 -15.64 6.65
CA PHE A 47 0.46 -16.31 6.20
C PHE A 47 -0.47 -16.59 7.39
N ASP A 48 0.07 -17.17 8.47
CA ASP A 48 -0.69 -17.56 9.66
C ASP A 48 -1.44 -16.38 10.30
N THR A 49 -0.86 -15.18 10.29
CA THR A 49 -1.54 -13.98 10.82
C THR A 49 -2.67 -13.51 9.92
N ALA A 50 -2.50 -13.59 8.60
CA ALA A 50 -3.57 -13.29 7.64
C ALA A 50 -4.70 -14.35 7.71
N GLU A 51 -4.35 -15.63 7.82
CA GLU A 51 -5.30 -16.73 7.90
C GLU A 51 -6.10 -16.68 9.20
N ALA A 52 -5.44 -16.50 10.35
CA ALA A 52 -6.11 -16.32 11.63
C ALA A 52 -7.06 -15.10 11.62
N CYS A 53 -6.63 -13.99 11.00
CA CYS A 53 -7.49 -12.81 10.83
C CYS A 53 -8.74 -13.13 10.01
N LEU A 54 -8.59 -13.83 8.88
CA LEU A 54 -9.71 -14.23 8.03
C LEU A 54 -10.70 -15.15 8.76
N GLU A 55 -10.19 -16.11 9.53
CA GLU A 55 -11.03 -17.01 10.32
C GLU A 55 -11.84 -16.28 11.41
N GLU A 56 -11.22 -15.32 12.10
CA GLU A 56 -11.91 -14.50 13.09
C GLU A 56 -12.90 -13.53 12.44
N LEU A 57 -12.57 -12.97 11.28
CA LEU A 57 -13.47 -12.10 10.50
C LEU A 57 -14.75 -12.87 10.10
N ARG A 58 -14.62 -14.12 9.67
CA ARG A 58 -15.75 -15.01 9.32
C ARG A 58 -16.65 -15.36 10.51
N LYS A 59 -16.07 -15.43 11.72
CA LYS A 59 -16.79 -15.75 12.96
C LYS A 59 -17.33 -14.52 13.69
N SER A 60 -16.89 -13.32 13.30
CA SER A 60 -17.16 -12.09 14.02
C SER A 60 -18.66 -11.78 14.08
N PRO A 61 -19.27 -11.79 15.28
CA PRO A 61 -20.68 -11.44 15.43
C PRO A 61 -20.94 -9.95 15.12
N PHE A 62 -19.93 -9.10 15.26
CA PHE A 62 -20.03 -7.66 14.97
C PHE A 62 -20.18 -7.34 13.49
N LEU A 63 -19.72 -8.25 12.62
CA LEU A 63 -19.84 -8.10 11.18
C LEU A 63 -21.10 -8.81 10.62
N LYS A 64 -21.90 -9.42 11.49
CA LYS A 64 -23.10 -10.16 11.13
C LYS A 64 -24.16 -9.20 10.59
N GLY A 65 -24.39 -9.24 9.27
CA GLY A 65 -25.33 -8.36 8.56
C GLY A 65 -24.68 -7.49 7.50
N TYR A 66 -23.35 -7.33 7.55
CA TYR A 66 -22.60 -6.65 6.51
C TYR A 66 -22.20 -7.61 5.40
N ARG A 67 -22.22 -7.14 4.15
CA ARG A 67 -21.78 -7.93 2.99
C ARG A 67 -20.32 -7.62 2.69
N PHE A 68 -19.48 -8.62 2.89
CA PHE A 68 -18.11 -8.63 2.39
C PHE A 68 -17.79 -10.03 1.89
N LYS A 69 -16.80 -10.14 0.99
CA LYS A 69 -16.32 -11.41 0.46
C LYS A 69 -14.80 -11.45 0.52
N ALA A 70 -14.25 -12.47 1.18
CA ALA A 70 -12.82 -12.70 1.11
C ALA A 70 -12.44 -13.29 -0.26
N LEU A 71 -11.55 -12.60 -0.97
CA LEU A 71 -11.10 -13.00 -2.30
C LEU A 71 -9.88 -13.93 -2.25
N GLY A 72 -9.01 -13.77 -1.25
CA GLY A 72 -7.87 -14.66 -1.06
C GLY A 72 -6.77 -14.08 -0.18
N ILE A 73 -5.80 -14.94 0.11
CA ILE A 73 -4.54 -14.59 0.77
C ILE A 73 -3.40 -14.85 -0.22
N GLU A 74 -2.59 -13.84 -0.52
CA GLU A 74 -1.52 -13.92 -1.52
C GLU A 74 -0.20 -13.38 -0.98
N ARG A 75 0.92 -14.02 -1.33
CA ARG A 75 2.26 -13.52 -1.01
C ARG A 75 2.69 -12.47 -2.03
N ILE A 76 3.02 -11.28 -1.54
CA ILE A 76 3.48 -10.16 -2.34
C ILE A 76 4.97 -9.91 -2.09
N ALA A 77 5.76 -9.83 -3.16
CA ALA A 77 7.17 -9.48 -3.07
C ALA A 77 7.33 -8.01 -2.67
N ILE A 78 8.25 -7.73 -1.73
CA ILE A 78 8.62 -6.36 -1.38
C ILE A 78 9.34 -5.73 -2.56
N LYS A 79 8.83 -4.58 -3.00
CA LYS A 79 9.48 -3.74 -3.99
C LYS A 79 10.34 -2.70 -3.27
N PRO A 80 11.51 -2.32 -3.83
CA PRO A 80 12.32 -1.23 -3.30
C PRO A 80 11.67 0.12 -3.66
N TRP A 81 10.57 0.45 -3.00
CA TRP A 81 9.74 1.61 -3.35
C TRP A 81 10.51 2.93 -3.36
N ASP A 82 11.41 3.15 -2.41
CA ASP A 82 12.28 4.34 -2.38
C ASP A 82 13.12 4.47 -3.65
N SER A 83 13.79 3.38 -4.05
CA SER A 83 14.57 3.37 -5.28
C SER A 83 13.68 3.56 -6.51
N LEU A 84 12.56 2.83 -6.61
CA LEU A 84 11.64 2.97 -7.74
C LEU A 84 11.11 4.40 -7.87
N TRP A 85 10.75 5.04 -6.76
CA TRP A 85 10.28 6.42 -6.72
C TRP A 85 11.37 7.39 -7.19
N LYS A 86 12.58 7.29 -6.64
CA LYS A 86 13.73 8.13 -6.99
C LYS A 86 14.11 8.04 -8.48
N HIS A 87 14.01 6.85 -9.07
CA HIS A 87 14.32 6.65 -10.50
C HIS A 87 13.19 7.08 -11.44
N SER A 88 11.94 7.12 -10.95
CA SER A 88 10.78 7.47 -11.78
C SER A 88 10.52 8.98 -11.84
N LEU A 89 10.92 9.71 -10.80
CA LEU A 89 10.86 11.17 -10.78
C LEU A 89 11.93 11.75 -11.69
N LYS A 90 11.52 12.54 -12.69
CA LYS A 90 12.43 13.26 -13.57
C LYS A 90 12.46 14.74 -13.21
N PRO A 91 13.57 15.46 -13.46
CA PRO A 91 13.59 16.91 -13.48
C PRO A 91 12.42 17.49 -14.29
N ILE A 92 11.80 18.55 -13.77
CA ILE A 92 10.72 19.26 -14.45
C ILE A 92 11.30 20.57 -14.99
N GLU A 93 11.29 20.70 -16.30
CA GLU A 93 11.69 21.91 -16.99
C GLU A 93 10.55 22.94 -16.97
N VAL A 94 10.85 24.18 -16.54
CA VAL A 94 9.88 25.27 -16.44
C VAL A 94 10.32 26.43 -17.34
N GLY A 95 9.73 26.50 -18.53
CA GLY A 95 10.19 27.42 -19.57
C GLY A 95 11.66 27.18 -19.93
N ASP A 96 12.34 28.23 -20.37
CA ASP A 96 13.70 28.12 -20.92
C ASP A 96 14.80 28.28 -19.86
N SER A 97 14.48 28.83 -18.69
CA SER A 97 15.49 29.26 -17.70
C SER A 97 15.51 28.45 -16.42
N LEU A 98 14.46 27.70 -16.11
CA LEU A 98 14.31 27.03 -14.81
C LEU A 98 14.20 25.51 -14.95
N VAL A 99 14.73 24.82 -13.95
CA VAL A 99 14.52 23.39 -13.75
C VAL A 99 14.24 23.12 -12.28
N VAL A 100 13.18 22.37 -12.02
CA VAL A 100 12.82 21.86 -10.70
C VAL A 100 13.36 20.45 -10.58
N VAL A 101 14.16 20.20 -9.54
CA VAL A 101 14.75 18.88 -9.31
C VAL A 101 14.59 18.45 -7.86
N ALA A 102 14.32 17.16 -7.67
CA ALA A 102 14.38 16.56 -6.34
C ALA A 102 15.80 16.62 -5.73
N PRO A 103 15.97 16.56 -4.40
CA PRO A 103 17.26 16.74 -3.72
C PRO A 103 18.33 15.73 -4.14
N TRP A 104 17.91 14.52 -4.52
CA TRP A 104 18.80 13.44 -4.96
C TRP A 104 19.23 13.53 -6.43
N HIS A 105 18.72 14.48 -7.21
CA HIS A 105 19.11 14.63 -8.61
C HIS A 105 20.43 15.39 -8.78
N LYS A 106 21.34 14.77 -9.54
CA LYS A 106 22.45 15.46 -10.18
C LYS A 106 21.95 16.05 -11.50
N TYR A 107 21.95 17.37 -11.60
CA TYR A 107 21.60 18.10 -12.81
C TYR A 107 22.80 18.97 -13.22
N SER A 108 23.20 18.87 -14.49
CA SER A 108 24.39 19.52 -15.04
C SER A 108 24.08 20.45 -16.21
N GLY A 109 22.81 20.83 -16.42
CA GLY A 109 22.43 21.78 -17.46
C GLY A 109 22.55 23.24 -16.99
N ASP A 110 22.47 24.18 -17.93
CA ASP A 110 22.72 25.61 -17.69
C ASP A 110 21.53 26.38 -17.09
N ARG A 111 20.39 25.69 -16.87
CA ARG A 111 19.18 26.30 -16.28
C ARG A 111 19.34 26.52 -14.77
N ILE A 112 18.69 27.58 -14.28
CA ILE A 112 18.61 27.88 -12.84
C ILE A 112 17.87 26.73 -12.14
N LYS A 113 18.54 26.13 -11.16
CA LYS A 113 18.06 24.97 -10.43
C LYS A 113 17.24 25.40 -9.20
N ILE A 114 16.01 24.92 -9.11
CA ILE A 114 15.17 24.98 -7.91
C ILE A 114 15.13 23.58 -7.31
N ILE A 115 15.56 23.45 -6.05
CA ILE A 115 15.43 22.21 -5.27
C ILE A 115 14.20 22.34 -4.38
N ILE A 116 13.32 21.34 -4.41
CA ILE A 116 12.16 21.25 -3.50
C ILE A 116 12.42 20.09 -2.53
N GLU A 117 12.35 20.38 -1.23
CA GLU A 117 12.45 19.43 -0.12
C GLU A 117 11.07 19.13 0.50
#